data_AF-F0YSN3-F1
#
_entry.id   AF-F0YSN3-F1
#
_cell.length_a   1.000
_cell.length_b   1.000
_cell.length_c   1.000
_cell.angle_alpha   90.00
_cell.angle_beta   90.00
_cell.angle_gamma   90.00
#
_symmetry.space_group_name_H-M   'P 1'
#
loop_
_entity.id
_entity.type
_entity.pdbx_description
1 polymer ?
#
loop_
_entity_poly.entity_id
_entity_poly.type
_entity_poly.pdbx_seq_one_letter_code
_entity_poly.pdbx_strand_id
1 'polypeptide(L)'
;MMRPLLLAACAQALITPSPVRPVATRLRARTADGMSKGWKVLRLSEEEGNAISLAANSNEWGTKEIEVEIPRSAESPGIGILLEEFGANDAGEGLTLVAGLVDGGNAALSGLEILPGDAIIRAGDVTVEGLGYDRTVDALGAMAPAPAPARLTLKRLLKIPKVTLTVMFPPEENEPNRVINWYPRRGLRETLLVNKIDVGGTCTEDMQCLLRCSCV
;
A
#
# COMPACT_ATOMS: atom_id res chain seq x y z
N MET A 1 6.52 18.82 72.47
CA MET A 1 6.10 19.71 71.36
C MET A 1 6.32 18.97 70.05
N MET A 2 5.24 18.45 69.44
CA MET A 2 5.25 17.70 68.17
C MET A 2 4.69 18.59 67.07
N ARG A 3 5.43 18.78 65.98
CA ARG A 3 4.98 19.43 64.74
C ARG A 3 4.29 18.38 63.85
N PRO A 4 3.07 18.61 63.34
CA PRO A 4 2.51 17.75 62.31
C PRO A 4 3.05 18.18 60.92
N LEU A 5 3.49 17.19 60.14
CA LEU A 5 3.78 17.31 58.72
C LEU A 5 2.44 17.32 57.96
N LEU A 6 2.13 18.43 57.29
CA LEU A 6 1.03 18.49 56.32
C LEU A 6 1.50 17.83 55.01
N LEU A 7 0.90 16.69 54.66
CA LEU A 7 1.06 16.07 53.35
C LEU A 7 0.09 16.77 52.38
N ALA A 8 0.61 17.60 51.47
CA ALA A 8 -0.18 18.17 50.39
C ALA A 8 -0.35 17.10 49.30
N ALA A 9 -1.56 16.54 49.19
CA ALA A 9 -1.94 15.67 48.09
C ALA A 9 -2.13 16.53 46.82
N CYS A 10 -1.15 16.51 45.92
CA CYS A 10 -1.31 17.05 44.57
C CYS A 10 -2.30 16.17 43.80
N ALA A 11 -3.52 16.67 43.61
CA ALA A 11 -4.51 16.05 42.75
C ALA A 11 -4.01 16.08 41.29
N GLN A 12 -3.54 14.94 40.80
CA GLN A 12 -3.27 14.74 39.38
C GLN A 12 -4.62 14.77 38.65
N ALA A 13 -4.86 15.83 37.87
CA ALA A 13 -6.00 15.89 36.98
C ALA A 13 -5.91 14.72 36.00
N LEU A 14 -6.84 13.78 36.13
CA LEU A 14 -7.03 12.68 35.19
C LEU A 14 -7.32 13.29 33.82
N ILE A 15 -6.35 13.18 32.89
CA ILE A 15 -6.54 13.53 31.49
C ILE A 15 -7.56 12.53 30.94
N THR A 16 -8.81 12.96 30.84
CA THR A 16 -9.86 12.14 30.22
C THR A 16 -9.55 12.01 28.73
N PRO A 17 -9.40 10.80 28.17
CA PRO A 17 -9.18 10.63 26.74
C PRO A 17 -10.37 11.23 25.99
N SER A 18 -10.09 12.17 25.08
CA SER A 18 -11.12 12.76 24.24
C SER A 18 -11.82 11.67 23.44
N PRO A 19 -13.16 11.68 23.33
CA PRO A 19 -13.88 10.70 22.54
C PRO A 19 -13.43 10.79 21.09
N VAL A 20 -12.93 9.67 20.55
CA VAL A 20 -12.57 9.52 19.14
C VAL A 20 -13.83 9.77 18.32
N ARG A 21 -13.93 10.95 17.70
CA ARG A 21 -15.02 11.24 16.77
C ARG A 21 -14.81 10.38 15.52
N PRO A 22 -15.76 9.51 15.15
CA PRO A 22 -15.69 8.84 13.87
C PRO A 22 -15.79 9.90 12.78
N VAL A 23 -14.67 10.17 12.12
CA VAL A 23 -14.67 10.98 10.89
C VAL A 23 -15.39 10.13 9.86
N ALA A 24 -16.55 10.61 9.39
CA ALA A 24 -17.26 9.99 8.29
C ALA A 24 -16.37 10.08 7.03
N THR A 25 -15.57 9.04 6.80
CA THR A 25 -14.76 8.92 5.59
C THR A 25 -15.73 8.74 4.44
N ARG A 26 -15.98 9.80 3.66
CA ARG A 26 -16.64 9.63 2.36
C ARG A 26 -15.74 8.71 1.54
N LEU A 27 -16.18 7.47 1.34
CA LEU A 27 -15.55 6.55 0.41
C LEU A 27 -15.64 7.21 -0.97
N ARG A 28 -14.54 7.82 -1.42
CA ARG A 28 -14.43 8.20 -2.83
C ARG A 28 -14.43 6.90 -3.62
N ALA A 29 -15.21 6.86 -4.70
CA ALA A 29 -15.13 5.76 -5.65
C ALA A 29 -13.66 5.58 -6.08
N ARG A 30 -13.18 4.33 -6.03
CA ARG A 30 -11.84 3.98 -6.46
C ARG A 30 -11.81 4.07 -8.00
N THR A 31 -10.91 4.87 -8.56
CA THR A 31 -10.70 5.00 -10.01
C THR A 31 -9.25 4.65 -10.35
N ALA A 32 -8.97 4.23 -11.60
CA ALA A 32 -7.61 3.95 -12.03
C ALA A 32 -6.70 5.19 -11.89
N ASP A 33 -7.13 6.35 -12.41
CA ASP A 33 -6.41 7.61 -12.26
C ASP A 33 -6.15 7.99 -10.79
N GLY A 34 -7.16 7.81 -9.91
CA GLY A 34 -7.01 8.10 -8.49
C GLY A 34 -5.97 7.22 -7.80
N MET A 35 -5.73 6.02 -8.33
CA MET A 35 -4.78 5.04 -7.79
C MET A 35 -3.41 5.09 -8.47
N SER A 36 -3.30 5.63 -9.69
CA SER A 36 -2.07 5.65 -10.49
C SER A 36 -0.87 6.25 -9.74
N LYS A 37 -1.09 7.37 -9.04
CA LYS A 37 -0.06 8.08 -8.23
C LYS A 37 0.48 7.28 -7.05
N GLY A 38 -0.26 6.26 -6.62
CA GLY A 38 0.13 5.37 -5.53
C GLY A 38 1.14 4.31 -5.97
N TRP A 39 1.35 4.14 -7.27
CA TRP A 39 2.29 3.19 -7.84
C TRP A 39 3.63 3.84 -8.16
N LYS A 40 4.70 3.05 -8.09
CA LYS A 40 6.01 3.37 -8.65
C LYS A 40 6.57 2.13 -9.35
N VAL A 41 7.35 2.36 -10.39
CA VAL A 41 8.06 1.32 -11.13
C VAL A 41 9.47 1.20 -10.54
N LEU A 42 9.87 -0.02 -10.18
CA LEU A 42 11.21 -0.36 -9.75
C LEU A 42 11.88 -1.18 -10.85
N ARG A 43 13.06 -0.73 -11.29
CA ARG A 43 13.94 -1.56 -12.12
C ARG A 43 14.91 -2.29 -11.20
N LEU A 44 14.83 -3.61 -11.20
CA LEU A 44 15.76 -4.47 -10.47
C LEU A 44 17.08 -4.55 -11.24
N SER A 45 18.18 -4.82 -10.53
CA SER A 45 19.53 -4.77 -11.09
C SER A 45 19.76 -5.84 -12.17
N GLU A 46 20.86 -5.70 -12.92
CA GLU A 46 21.25 -6.64 -13.97
C GLU A 46 21.45 -8.08 -13.45
N GLU A 47 21.85 -8.25 -12.19
CA GLU A 47 21.99 -9.57 -11.53
C GLU A 47 20.65 -10.28 -11.34
N GLU A 48 19.54 -9.54 -11.24
CA GLU A 48 18.17 -10.04 -11.17
C GLU A 48 17.46 -10.03 -12.54
N GLY A 49 18.23 -9.90 -13.63
CA GLY A 49 17.74 -10.05 -15.00
C GLY A 49 17.00 -8.83 -15.55
N ASN A 50 17.25 -7.61 -15.04
CA ASN A 50 16.55 -6.38 -15.44
C ASN A 50 15.03 -6.48 -15.31
N ALA A 51 14.55 -7.21 -14.31
CA ALA A 51 13.13 -7.35 -14.06
C ALA A 51 12.51 -6.01 -13.61
N ILE A 52 11.32 -5.72 -14.13
CA ILE A 52 10.53 -4.55 -13.73
C ILE A 52 9.49 -5.01 -12.71
N SER A 53 9.37 -4.30 -11.59
CA SER A 53 8.35 -4.58 -10.59
C SER A 53 7.60 -3.33 -10.17
N LEU A 54 6.32 -3.48 -9.87
CA LEU A 54 5.47 -2.42 -9.36
C LEU A 54 5.47 -2.43 -7.83
N ALA A 55 5.68 -1.26 -7.25
CA ALA A 55 5.68 -1.07 -5.80
C ALA A 55 4.81 0.11 -5.38
N ALA A 56 4.49 0.17 -4.09
CA ALA A 56 3.86 1.34 -3.49
C ALA A 56 4.80 2.55 -3.53
N ASN A 57 4.30 3.69 -3.98
CA ASN A 57 5.05 4.95 -4.05
C ASN A 57 5.28 5.60 -2.68
N SER A 58 4.47 5.23 -1.68
CA SER A 58 4.65 5.70 -0.31
C SER A 58 4.27 4.64 0.70
N ASN A 59 4.73 4.85 1.94
CA ASN A 59 4.49 3.94 3.05
C ASN A 59 3.03 3.92 3.53
N GLU A 60 2.19 4.81 2.99
CA GLU A 60 0.74 4.77 3.23
C GLU A 60 0.05 3.60 2.53
N TRP A 61 0.75 2.97 1.58
CA TRP A 61 0.23 1.90 0.76
C TRP A 61 1.08 0.64 0.90
N GLY A 62 0.42 -0.50 0.92
CA GLY A 62 1.01 -1.81 0.70
C GLY A 62 0.51 -2.39 -0.61
N THR A 63 1.14 -3.46 -1.07
CA THR A 63 0.68 -4.23 -2.23
C THR A 63 0.14 -5.59 -1.79
N LYS A 64 -0.85 -6.09 -2.51
CA LYS A 64 -1.37 -7.47 -2.38
C LYS A 64 -1.58 -8.04 -3.77
N GLU A 65 -1.11 -9.26 -3.99
CA GLU A 65 -1.41 -10.00 -5.22
C GLU A 65 -2.73 -10.76 -5.09
N ILE A 66 -3.46 -10.80 -6.19
CA ILE A 66 -4.79 -11.39 -6.31
C ILE A 66 -4.82 -12.19 -7.60
N GLU A 67 -5.03 -13.49 -7.48
CA GLU A 67 -5.23 -14.36 -8.64
C GLU A 67 -6.73 -14.47 -8.93
N VAL A 68 -7.10 -14.31 -10.20
CA VAL A 68 -8.49 -14.39 -10.66
C VAL A 68 -8.59 -15.29 -11.88
N GLU A 69 -9.65 -16.09 -11.93
CA GLU A 69 -9.96 -16.96 -13.06
C GLU A 69 -11.31 -16.57 -13.63
N ILE A 70 -11.30 -15.91 -14.79
CA ILE A 70 -12.51 -15.38 -15.43
C ILE A 70 -13.05 -16.44 -16.39
N PRO A 71 -14.28 -16.95 -16.17
CA PRO A 71 -14.88 -17.95 -17.05
C PRO A 71 -15.14 -17.36 -18.44
N ARG A 72 -14.91 -18.17 -19.48
CA ARG A 72 -15.20 -17.80 -20.89
C ARG A 72 -15.90 -18.96 -21.57
N SER A 73 -16.80 -18.67 -22.51
CA SER A 73 -17.46 -19.67 -23.34
C SER A 73 -17.14 -19.42 -24.82
N ALA A 74 -17.45 -20.39 -25.68
CA ALA A 74 -17.32 -20.18 -27.12
C ALA A 74 -18.26 -19.07 -27.63
N GLU A 75 -19.42 -18.89 -27.00
CA GLU A 75 -20.41 -17.86 -27.33
C GLU A 75 -20.06 -16.48 -26.75
N SER A 76 -19.31 -16.45 -25.64
CA SER A 76 -18.82 -15.24 -24.97
C SER A 76 -17.31 -15.40 -24.70
N PRO A 77 -16.45 -15.19 -25.71
CA PRO A 77 -15.00 -15.38 -25.57
C PRO A 77 -14.28 -14.19 -24.92
N GLY A 78 -14.94 -13.04 -24.77
CA GLY A 78 -14.35 -11.82 -24.23
C GLY A 78 -14.06 -11.92 -22.73
N ILE A 79 -13.08 -11.15 -22.25
CA ILE A 79 -12.77 -11.09 -20.81
C ILE A 79 -13.72 -10.10 -20.11
N GLY A 80 -13.95 -8.93 -20.72
CA GLY A 80 -14.85 -7.90 -20.18
C GLY A 80 -14.21 -6.99 -19.14
N ILE A 81 -12.93 -6.63 -19.31
CA ILE A 81 -12.20 -5.69 -18.46
C ILE A 81 -11.85 -4.43 -19.27
N LEU A 82 -12.01 -3.26 -18.67
CA LEU A 82 -11.55 -1.98 -19.21
C LEU A 82 -10.15 -1.67 -18.64
N LEU A 83 -9.22 -1.30 -19.50
CA LEU A 83 -7.83 -1.00 -19.14
C LEU A 83 -7.50 0.45 -19.47
N GLU A 84 -6.62 1.03 -18.68
CA GLU A 84 -6.09 2.38 -18.88
C GLU A 84 -4.59 2.38 -18.59
N GLU A 85 -3.83 3.12 -19.41
CA GLU A 85 -2.38 3.23 -19.30
C GLU A 85 -1.95 4.50 -18.58
N PHE A 86 -0.94 4.39 -17.74
CA PHE A 86 -0.30 5.51 -17.06
C PHE A 86 1.21 5.43 -17.20
N GLY A 87 1.85 6.55 -17.54
CA GLY A 87 3.30 6.71 -17.47
C GLY A 87 4.09 5.81 -18.42
N ALA A 88 3.58 5.59 -19.64
CA ALA A 88 4.27 4.84 -20.68
C ALA A 88 5.56 5.55 -21.14
N ASN A 89 6.59 4.77 -21.46
CA ASN A 89 7.80 5.25 -22.10
C ASN A 89 8.04 4.59 -23.47
N ASP A 90 8.96 5.14 -24.25
CA ASP A 90 9.29 4.65 -25.61
C ASP A 90 9.87 3.21 -25.61
N ALA A 91 10.26 2.68 -24.46
CA ALA A 91 10.74 1.31 -24.31
C ALA A 91 9.60 0.28 -24.13
N GLY A 92 8.35 0.75 -24.06
CA GLY A 92 7.16 -0.09 -23.83
C GLY A 92 6.98 -0.53 -22.38
N GLU A 93 7.61 0.19 -21.44
CA GLU A 93 7.35 0.06 -20.01
C GLU A 93 6.27 1.06 -19.60
N GLY A 94 5.42 0.68 -18.67
CA GLY A 94 4.30 1.50 -18.23
C GLY A 94 3.51 0.86 -17.10
N LEU A 95 2.38 1.50 -16.77
CA LEU A 95 1.45 1.00 -15.77
C LEU A 95 0.08 0.82 -16.41
N THR A 96 -0.30 -0.44 -16.62
CA THR A 96 -1.65 -0.79 -17.10
C THR A 96 -2.54 -1.14 -15.93
N LEU A 97 -3.56 -0.31 -15.68
CA LEU A 97 -4.52 -0.48 -14.60
C LEU A 97 -5.88 -0.90 -15.14
N VAL A 98 -6.60 -1.69 -14.33
CA VAL A 98 -8.04 -1.88 -14.52
C VAL A 98 -8.74 -0.54 -14.30
N ALA A 99 -9.44 -0.04 -15.31
CA ALA A 99 -10.30 1.14 -15.22
C ALA A 99 -11.71 0.78 -14.72
N GLY A 100 -12.17 -0.43 -15.05
CA GLY A 100 -13.49 -0.92 -14.71
C GLY A 100 -13.79 -2.27 -15.37
N LEU A 101 -15.03 -2.71 -15.24
CA LEU A 101 -15.52 -3.93 -15.90
C LEU A 101 -16.54 -3.53 -16.96
N VAL A 102 -16.62 -4.31 -18.03
CA VAL A 102 -17.64 -4.14 -19.07
C VAL A 102 -18.96 -4.67 -18.55
N ASP A 103 -20.02 -3.87 -18.58
CA ASP A 103 -21.36 -4.27 -18.16
C ASP A 103 -21.84 -5.49 -18.97
N GLY A 104 -22.28 -6.53 -18.25
CA GLY A 104 -22.67 -7.82 -18.86
C GLY A 104 -21.50 -8.65 -19.41
N GLY A 105 -20.26 -8.19 -19.27
CA GLY A 105 -19.06 -8.96 -19.63
C GLY A 105 -18.74 -10.07 -18.63
N ASN A 106 -17.97 -11.07 -19.07
CA ASN A 106 -17.62 -12.24 -18.26
C ASN A 106 -16.97 -11.87 -16.91
N ALA A 107 -16.07 -10.89 -16.88
CA ALA A 107 -15.47 -10.41 -15.63
C ALA A 107 -16.51 -9.81 -14.68
N ALA A 108 -17.46 -9.01 -15.17
CA ALA A 108 -18.53 -8.44 -14.35
C ALA A 108 -19.48 -9.51 -13.80
N LEU A 109 -19.83 -10.50 -14.64
CA LEU A 109 -20.75 -11.58 -14.28
C LEU A 109 -20.13 -12.61 -13.33
N SER A 110 -18.80 -12.75 -13.31
CA SER A 110 -18.11 -13.71 -12.45
C SER A 110 -18.17 -13.37 -10.95
N GLY A 111 -18.50 -12.12 -10.60
CA GLY A 111 -18.50 -11.65 -9.21
C GLY A 111 -17.12 -11.62 -8.55
N LEU A 112 -16.04 -11.78 -9.33
CA LEU A 112 -14.67 -11.72 -8.85
C LEU A 112 -14.33 -10.31 -8.36
N GLU A 113 -13.49 -10.23 -7.33
CA GLU A 113 -13.09 -8.96 -6.74
C GLU A 113 -11.99 -8.29 -7.59
N ILE A 114 -12.35 -7.85 -8.80
CA ILE A 114 -11.51 -7.03 -9.68
C ILE A 114 -11.95 -5.58 -9.52
N LEU A 115 -11.04 -4.70 -9.11
CA LEU A 115 -11.38 -3.32 -8.77
C LEU A 115 -10.60 -2.33 -9.64
N PRO A 116 -11.16 -1.14 -9.92
CA PRO A 116 -10.41 -0.08 -10.56
C PRO A 116 -9.12 0.25 -9.81
N GLY A 117 -8.03 0.45 -10.54
CA GLY A 117 -6.70 0.72 -10.01
C GLY A 117 -5.91 -0.51 -9.55
N ASP A 118 -6.41 -1.73 -9.79
CA ASP A 118 -5.59 -2.93 -9.75
C ASP A 118 -4.70 -2.98 -11.01
N ALA A 119 -3.43 -3.33 -10.85
CA ALA A 119 -2.48 -3.48 -11.96
C ALA A 119 -2.47 -4.93 -12.44
N ILE A 120 -2.48 -5.16 -13.75
CA ILE A 120 -2.28 -6.51 -14.30
C ILE A 120 -0.78 -6.81 -14.26
N ILE A 121 -0.40 -7.89 -13.57
CA ILE A 121 1.01 -8.29 -13.47
C ILE A 121 1.29 -9.61 -14.21
N ARG A 122 0.27 -10.46 -14.42
CA ARG A 122 0.38 -11.66 -15.24
C ARG A 122 -0.93 -11.95 -16.00
N ALA A 123 -0.80 -12.42 -17.23
CA ALA A 123 -1.87 -12.92 -18.09
C ALA A 123 -1.53 -14.35 -18.53
N GLY A 124 -2.24 -15.34 -17.98
CA GLY A 124 -1.86 -16.75 -18.09
C GLY A 124 -0.47 -16.99 -17.51
N ASP A 125 0.41 -17.53 -18.35
CA ASP A 125 1.80 -17.80 -17.98
C ASP A 125 2.76 -16.64 -18.29
N VAL A 126 2.26 -15.54 -18.87
CA VAL A 126 3.07 -14.39 -19.29
C VAL A 126 3.05 -13.31 -18.20
N THR A 127 4.22 -12.91 -17.74
CA THR A 127 4.39 -11.74 -16.84
C THR A 127 4.36 -10.45 -17.66
N VAL A 128 3.50 -9.52 -17.25
CA VAL A 128 3.31 -8.20 -17.86
C VAL A 128 3.52 -7.06 -16.87
N GLU A 129 4.04 -7.36 -15.68
CA GLU A 129 4.31 -6.36 -14.65
C GLU A 129 5.21 -5.24 -15.17
N GLY A 130 4.74 -4.00 -15.05
CA GLY A 130 5.49 -2.82 -15.50
C GLY A 130 5.59 -2.67 -17.02
N LEU A 131 4.85 -3.46 -17.81
CA LEU A 131 4.74 -3.27 -19.25
C LEU A 131 3.61 -2.30 -19.60
N GLY A 132 3.77 -1.62 -20.74
CA GLY A 132 2.75 -0.75 -21.31
C GLY A 132 1.50 -1.49 -21.77
N TYR A 133 0.52 -0.72 -22.22
CA TYR A 133 -0.81 -1.15 -22.60
C TYR A 133 -0.78 -2.16 -23.73
N ASP A 134 -0.09 -1.85 -24.83
CA ASP A 134 -0.08 -2.71 -26.02
C ASP A 134 0.47 -4.11 -25.69
N ARG A 135 1.60 -4.19 -24.97
CA ARG A 135 2.18 -5.47 -24.54
C ARG A 135 1.26 -6.24 -23.58
N THR A 136 0.54 -5.52 -22.72
CA THR A 136 -0.44 -6.13 -21.82
C THR A 136 -1.61 -6.71 -22.61
N VAL A 137 -2.13 -5.98 -23.60
CA VAL A 137 -3.21 -6.42 -24.48
C VAL A 137 -2.78 -7.61 -25.35
N ASP A 138 -1.56 -7.57 -25.90
CA ASP A 138 -1.00 -8.68 -26.67
C ASP A 138 -0.93 -9.96 -25.83
N ALA A 139 -0.44 -9.87 -24.59
CA ALA A 139 -0.39 -11.00 -23.67
C ALA A 139 -1.79 -11.52 -23.32
N LEU A 140 -2.77 -10.63 -23.13
CA LEU A 140 -4.15 -11.01 -22.90
C LEU A 140 -4.77 -11.73 -24.11
N GLY A 141 -4.44 -11.28 -25.33
CA GLY A 141 -4.88 -11.88 -26.58
C GLY A 141 -4.21 -13.23 -26.87
N ALA A 142 -2.99 -13.44 -26.39
CA ALA A 142 -2.23 -14.68 -26.56
C ALA A 142 -2.59 -15.79 -25.56
N MET A 143 -3.45 -15.50 -24.57
CA MET A 143 -3.95 -16.52 -23.65
C MET A 143 -4.70 -17.64 -24.40
N ALA A 144 -4.78 -18.82 -23.79
CA ALA A 144 -5.53 -19.95 -24.35
C ALA A 144 -6.92 -19.49 -24.84
N PRO A 145 -7.38 -19.88 -26.03
CA PRO A 145 -8.68 -19.42 -26.53
C PRO A 145 -9.82 -19.97 -25.68
N ALA A 146 -10.98 -19.29 -25.72
CA ALA A 146 -12.20 -19.83 -25.13
C ALA A 146 -12.51 -21.23 -25.70
N PRO A 147 -13.08 -22.16 -24.91
CA PRO A 147 -13.73 -21.98 -23.61
C PRO A 147 -12.77 -22.08 -22.41
N ALA A 148 -11.45 -22.07 -22.60
CA ALA A 148 -10.53 -22.03 -21.47
C ALA A 148 -10.75 -20.73 -20.66
N PRO A 149 -10.75 -20.77 -19.32
CA PRO A 149 -10.87 -19.56 -18.52
C PRO A 149 -9.64 -18.66 -18.69
N ALA A 150 -9.81 -17.35 -18.51
CA ALA A 150 -8.71 -16.39 -18.50
C ALA A 150 -8.15 -16.28 -17.08
N ARG A 151 -6.89 -16.67 -16.89
CA ARG A 151 -6.19 -16.57 -15.60
C ARG A 151 -5.38 -15.30 -15.55
N LEU A 152 -5.65 -14.43 -14.59
CA LEU A 152 -4.90 -13.19 -14.38
C LEU A 152 -4.34 -13.15 -12.97
N THR A 153 -3.15 -12.59 -12.83
CA THR A 153 -2.65 -12.14 -11.53
C THR A 153 -2.64 -10.62 -11.54
N LEU A 154 -3.34 -10.04 -10.56
CA LEU A 154 -3.47 -8.62 -10.33
C LEU A 154 -2.67 -8.22 -9.10
N LYS A 155 -2.12 -7.00 -9.09
CA LYS A 155 -1.51 -6.38 -7.93
C LYS A 155 -2.36 -5.20 -7.50
N ARG A 156 -2.71 -5.16 -6.22
CA ARG A 156 -3.60 -4.16 -5.62
C ARG A 156 -2.86 -3.32 -4.61
N LEU A 157 -3.02 -2.00 -4.70
CA LEU A 157 -2.65 -1.10 -3.60
C LEU A 157 -3.71 -1.15 -2.49
N LEU A 158 -3.24 -1.39 -1.27
CA LEU A 158 -4.04 -1.38 -0.06
C LEU A 158 -3.56 -0.27 0.85
N LYS A 159 -4.49 0.56 1.32
CA LYS A 159 -4.15 1.62 2.28
C LYS A 159 -3.82 0.99 3.63
N ILE A 160 -2.62 1.26 4.14
CA ILE A 160 -2.18 0.77 5.45
C ILE A 160 -2.81 1.66 6.52
N PRO A 161 -3.47 1.09 7.56
CA PRO A 161 -3.97 1.89 8.66
C PRO A 161 -2.82 2.60 9.36
N LYS A 162 -3.05 3.86 9.75
CA LYS A 162 -2.08 4.67 10.48
C LYS A 162 -2.60 5.04 11.85
N VAL A 163 -1.69 5.10 12.81
CA VAL A 163 -1.93 5.63 14.14
C VAL A 163 -1.26 6.99 14.22
N THR A 164 -2.01 8.01 14.60
CA THR A 164 -1.44 9.33 14.85
C THR A 164 -0.98 9.39 16.30
N LEU A 165 0.31 9.62 16.52
CA LEU A 165 0.93 9.72 17.84
C LEU A 165 1.33 11.17 18.10
N THR A 166 1.14 11.62 19.33
CA THR A 166 1.66 12.92 19.80
C THR A 166 2.86 12.65 20.70
N VAL A 167 4.04 13.04 20.24
CA VAL A 167 5.28 13.00 21.01
C VAL A 167 5.36 14.29 21.81
N MET A 168 5.42 14.14 23.13
CA MET A 168 5.58 15.26 24.06
C MET A 168 7.03 15.32 24.49
N PHE A 169 7.60 16.51 24.46
CA PHE A 169 8.95 16.76 24.93
C PHE A 169 8.92 17.25 26.39
N PRO A 170 9.96 16.95 27.19
CA PRO A 170 10.08 17.50 28.53
C PRO A 170 10.04 19.04 28.51
N PRO A 171 9.46 19.70 29.54
CA PRO A 171 9.37 21.16 29.59
C PRO A 171 10.72 21.89 29.51
N GLU A 172 11.80 21.20 29.91
CA GLU A 172 13.18 21.72 29.93
C GLU A 172 13.74 21.97 28.53
N GLU A 173 13.30 21.18 27.54
CA GLU A 173 13.76 21.30 26.15
C GLU A 173 13.04 22.43 25.39
N ASN A 174 11.93 22.94 25.94
CA ASN A 174 11.09 23.98 25.34
C ASN A 174 10.68 23.68 23.87
N GLU A 175 10.60 22.39 23.52
CA GLU A 175 10.16 21.94 22.20
C GLU A 175 8.64 21.75 22.15
N PRO A 176 7.97 22.16 21.06
CA PRO A 176 6.55 21.92 20.88
C PRO A 176 6.28 20.43 20.66
N ASN A 177 5.15 19.95 21.19
CA ASN A 177 4.66 18.60 20.92
C ASN A 177 4.60 18.33 19.41
N ARG A 178 5.13 17.18 18.99
CA ARG A 178 5.13 16.77 17.57
C ARG A 178 4.10 15.69 17.32
N VAL A 179 3.32 15.87 16.26
CA VAL A 179 2.36 14.86 15.82
C VAL A 179 2.98 14.07 14.69
N ILE A 180 3.09 12.75 14.85
CA ILE A 180 3.66 11.83 13.86
C ILE A 180 2.65 10.77 13.45
N ASN A 181 2.79 10.26 12.23
CA ASN A 181 2.03 9.10 11.77
C ASN A 181 2.90 7.85 11.89
N TRP A 182 2.39 6.86 12.60
CA TRP A 182 3.00 5.54 12.76
C TRP A 182 2.21 4.49 11.99
N TYR A 183 2.93 3.62 11.29
CA TYR A 183 2.37 2.51 10.52
C TYR A 183 2.71 1.20 11.24
N PRO A 184 1.74 0.30 11.53
CA PRO A 184 1.95 -0.87 12.39
C PRO A 184 3.06 -1.83 11.98
N ARG A 185 3.49 -1.82 10.71
CA ARG A 185 4.58 -2.67 10.19
C ARG A 185 5.97 -2.05 10.31
N ARG A 186 6.08 -0.89 10.95
CA ARG A 186 7.35 -0.15 11.09
C ARG A 186 7.72 -0.04 12.56
N GLY A 187 9.01 -0.16 12.87
CA GLY A 187 9.50 0.10 14.21
C GLY A 187 9.16 1.53 14.65
N LEU A 188 8.68 1.69 15.88
CA LEU A 188 8.37 3.02 16.43
C LEU A 188 9.61 3.91 16.45
N ARG A 189 10.77 3.36 16.84
CA ARG A 189 12.07 4.07 16.83
C ARG A 189 12.45 4.58 15.44
N GLU A 190 12.35 3.72 14.43
CA GLU A 190 12.63 4.12 13.04
C GLU A 190 11.71 5.25 12.59
N THR A 191 10.43 5.18 12.99
CA THR A 191 9.46 6.23 12.71
C THR A 191 9.83 7.56 13.39
N LEU A 192 10.28 7.53 14.65
CA LEU A 192 10.75 8.72 15.36
C LEU A 192 11.97 9.35 14.67
N LEU A 193 12.95 8.53 14.28
CA LEU A 193 14.16 8.98 13.59
C LEU A 193 13.87 9.62 12.23
N VAL A 194 12.97 9.02 11.43
CA VAL A 194 12.54 9.61 10.14
C VAL A 194 11.82 10.95 10.33
N ASN A 195 11.13 11.12 11.45
CA ASN A 195 10.51 12.40 11.84
C ASN A 195 11.49 13.36 12.55
N LYS A 196 12.80 13.06 12.51
CA LYS A 196 13.87 13.86 13.13
C LYS A 196 13.60 14.15 14.62
N ILE A 197 13.04 13.16 15.30
CA ILE A 197 12.88 13.17 16.75
C ILE A 197 14.08 12.40 17.30
N ASP A 198 14.94 13.12 18.01
CA ASP A 198 16.03 12.48 18.72
C ASP A 198 15.44 11.62 19.85
N VAL A 199 15.86 10.37 19.90
CA VAL A 199 15.34 9.41 20.88
C VAL A 199 16.29 9.28 22.08
N GLY A 200 17.43 9.97 22.06
CA GLY A 200 18.47 9.85 23.07
C GLY A 200 19.11 8.45 23.07
N GLY A 201 20.44 8.40 23.19
CA GLY A 201 21.15 7.14 23.39
C GLY A 201 21.66 6.48 22.10
N THR A 202 23.00 6.48 22.03
CA THR A 202 23.87 5.56 21.31
C THR A 202 23.29 4.14 21.23
N CYS A 203 22.89 3.71 20.02
CA CYS A 203 23.02 2.31 19.60
C CYS A 203 24.33 2.14 18.82
N THR A 204 25.41 2.76 19.27
CA THR A 204 26.67 2.82 18.50
C THR A 204 27.65 1.70 18.82
N GLU A 205 27.34 0.71 19.66
CA GLU A 205 28.36 -0.32 19.98
C GLU A 205 27.96 -1.78 19.78
N ASP A 206 26.69 -2.12 19.55
CA ASP A 206 26.31 -3.51 19.28
C ASP A 206 25.50 -3.65 17.99
N MET A 207 26.14 -4.20 16.95
CA MET A 207 25.46 -4.67 15.72
C MET A 207 24.30 -5.65 16.01
N GLN A 208 24.24 -6.22 17.22
CA GLN A 208 23.14 -7.08 17.67
C GLN A 208 21.83 -6.31 17.93
N CYS A 209 21.85 -5.00 18.16
CA CYS A 209 20.64 -4.20 18.41
C CYS A 209 19.88 -3.91 17.11
N LEU A 210 20.60 -3.67 16.00
CA LEU A 210 20.02 -3.46 14.66
C LEU A 210 19.31 -4.71 14.12
N LEU A 211 19.75 -5.91 14.53
CA LEU A 211 19.17 -7.18 14.08
C LEU A 211 17.99 -7.66 14.92
N ARG A 212 17.79 -7.13 16.13
CA ARG A 212 16.68 -7.52 17.02
C ARG A 212 15.49 -6.56 17.04
N CYS A 213 15.66 -5.31 16.60
CA CYS A 213 14.55 -4.35 16.49
C CYS A 213 13.73 -4.48 15.20
N SER A 214 14.08 -5.40 14.30
CA SER A 214 13.38 -5.68 13.03
C SER A 214 12.65 -7.02 13.00
N CYS A 215 12.57 -7.74 14.14
CA CYS A 215 11.87 -9.02 14.23
C CYS A 215 10.98 -9.09 15.49
N VAL A 216 9.78 -8.52 15.44
CA VAL A 216 8.48 -9.08 15.91
C VAL A 216 7.36 -8.30 15.21
#